data_AF-A0A444MUI0-F1
#
_entry.id   AF-A0A444MUI0-F1
#
_cell.length_a   1.000
_cell.length_b   1.000
_cell.length_c   1.000
_cell.angle_alpha   90.00
_cell.angle_beta   90.00
_cell.angle_gamma   90.00
#
_symmetry.space_group_name_H-M   'P 1'
#
loop_
_entity.id
_entity.type
_entity.pdbx_description
1 polymer ?
#
loop_
_entity_poly.entity_id
_entity_poly.type
_entity_poly.pdbx_seq_one_letter_code
_entity_poly.pdbx_strand_id
1 'polypeptide(L)'
;MKVKSCGERLLAFLFYIVGDMSLMRKTVLIIALGLISGFAFGQKKPPVPPPEPPLSREAQQEKLRFKCLHTDKYTAAERRSFFPFATASKIMLISFDAYRLPDPIYSDDGKLMPVDDTDPMPLVTPIAPNRFVLNYRKVKEQKTLNAADIDRLTDILYNVGYTPVKGLTYEPELFGGCYNPRNAIVFLDAKGNVTQYIELCFHCQGHSYSSSKTKHIEYCEQKYDLLNTFFSSKNIQFGTL
;
A
#
# COMPACT_ATOMS: atom_id res chain seq x y z
N MET A 1 17.15 57.77 59.55
CA MET A 1 16.61 59.06 60.03
C MET A 1 16.37 59.96 58.82
N LYS A 2 15.14 60.47 58.63
CA LYS A 2 14.65 61.56 57.73
C LYS A 2 15.20 61.65 56.28
N VAL A 3 14.39 61.41 55.23
CA VAL A 3 13.40 62.30 54.55
C VAL A 3 14.02 63.53 53.85
N LYS A 4 13.94 63.58 52.50
CA LYS A 4 13.39 64.67 51.61
C LYS A 4 13.99 64.60 50.19
N SER A 5 13.16 64.55 49.13
CA SER A 5 12.72 65.68 48.25
C SER A 5 13.67 65.83 47.04
N CYS A 6 13.32 66.14 45.78
CA CYS A 6 12.26 66.89 45.09
C CYS A 6 12.05 66.19 43.72
N GLY A 7 10.91 66.21 43.02
CA GLY A 7 10.06 67.36 42.75
C GLY A 7 10.56 68.15 41.53
N GLU A 8 9.85 67.99 40.40
CA GLU A 8 9.73 68.96 39.29
C GLU A 8 10.84 69.05 38.21
N ARG A 9 10.52 68.50 37.04
CA ARG A 9 10.45 69.24 35.76
C ARG A 9 9.65 68.42 34.74
N LEU A 10 8.34 68.43 34.96
CA LEU A 10 7.30 68.15 33.97
C LEU A 10 7.33 69.28 32.91
N LEU A 11 6.94 68.98 31.66
CA LEU A 11 6.38 69.93 30.69
C LEU A 11 7.32 70.96 30.01
N ALA A 12 8.22 70.52 29.13
CA ALA A 12 8.79 71.45 28.14
C ALA A 12 9.18 70.87 26.76
N PHE A 13 8.90 69.61 26.44
CA PHE A 13 9.24 69.07 25.10
C PHE A 13 8.17 68.12 24.54
N LEU A 14 6.90 68.49 24.71
CA LEU A 14 5.76 67.81 24.09
C LEU A 14 5.28 68.42 22.77
N PHE A 15 6.02 69.32 22.11
CA PHE A 15 5.44 70.08 20.99
C PHE A 15 6.31 70.40 19.76
N TYR A 16 7.31 69.59 19.39
CA TYR A 16 8.05 69.92 18.14
C TYR A 16 8.40 68.83 17.12
N ILE A 17 8.03 67.56 17.28
CA ILE A 17 8.21 66.60 16.16
C ILE A 17 6.97 65.73 15.98
N VAL A 18 5.82 66.39 15.79
CA VAL A 18 4.73 65.87 14.96
C VAL A 18 5.13 66.21 13.52
N GLY A 19 6.05 65.41 12.97
CA GLY A 19 6.63 65.63 11.66
C GLY A 19 7.26 64.33 11.19
N ASP A 20 6.47 63.56 10.46
CA ASP A 20 6.89 62.38 9.70
C ASP A 20 6.95 61.02 10.43
N MET A 21 5.83 60.65 11.08
CA MET A 21 5.59 59.29 11.58
C MET A 21 5.41 58.23 10.47
N SER A 22 5.39 58.61 9.18
CA SER A 22 5.22 57.66 8.07
C SER A 22 6.56 57.05 7.64
N LEU A 23 7.63 57.85 7.66
CA LEU A 23 8.96 57.41 7.25
C LEU A 23 9.58 56.49 8.31
N MET A 24 9.50 56.86 9.59
CA MET A 24 10.07 56.07 10.69
C MET A 24 9.43 54.68 10.83
N ARG A 25 8.12 54.57 10.55
CA ARG A 25 7.39 53.29 10.58
C ARG A 25 7.79 52.36 9.43
N LYS A 26 8.10 52.91 8.25
CA LYS A 26 8.63 52.15 7.10
C LYS A 26 10.08 51.70 7.36
N THR A 27 10.92 52.55 7.94
CA THR A 27 12.31 52.22 8.24
C THR A 27 12.43 51.13 9.31
N VAL A 28 11.59 51.18 10.36
CA VAL A 28 11.54 50.12 11.39
C VAL A 28 11.04 48.79 10.82
N LEU A 29 10.05 48.81 9.91
CA LEU A 29 9.57 47.60 9.21
C LEU A 29 10.64 46.98 8.31
N ILE A 30 11.43 47.80 7.60
CA ILE A 30 12.51 47.32 6.73
C ILE A 30 13.66 46.73 7.56
N ILE A 31 14.02 47.34 8.70
CA ILE A 31 15.03 46.80 9.60
C ILE A 31 14.56 45.48 10.23
N ALA A 32 13.28 45.38 10.62
CA ALA A 32 12.70 44.15 11.12
C ALA A 32 12.69 43.02 10.06
N LEU A 33 12.36 43.34 8.80
CA LEU A 33 12.39 42.37 7.69
C LEU A 33 13.82 41.92 7.32
N GLY A 34 14.82 42.80 7.43
CA GLY A 34 16.22 42.47 7.20
C GLY A 34 16.84 41.58 8.29
N LEU A 35 16.34 41.63 9.52
CA LEU A 35 16.82 40.79 10.61
C LEU A 35 16.25 39.36 10.56
N ILE A 36 15.09 39.15 9.93
CA ILE A 36 14.44 37.82 9.85
C ILE A 36 15.17 36.91 8.83
N SER A 37 15.79 37.47 7.78
CA SER A 37 16.54 36.68 6.79
C SER A 37 17.89 36.15 7.30
N GLY A 38 18.43 36.72 8.38
CA GLY A 38 19.70 36.29 8.99
C GLY A 38 19.60 35.07 9.91
N PHE A 39 18.40 34.69 10.34
CA PHE A 39 18.18 33.53 11.23
C PHE A 39 17.55 32.33 10.52
N ALA A 40 17.37 32.38 9.21
CA ALA A 40 16.96 31.23 8.40
C ALA A 40 18.15 30.27 8.14
N PHE A 41 18.83 29.83 9.20
CA PHE A 41 19.61 28.61 9.13
C PHE A 41 18.62 27.45 9.04
N GLY A 42 18.26 27.07 7.82
CA GLY A 42 17.63 25.78 7.56
C GLY A 42 18.54 24.72 8.15
N GLN A 43 18.16 24.18 9.32
CA GLN A 43 18.88 23.09 9.95
C GLN A 43 18.83 21.91 8.98
N LYS A 44 19.91 21.70 8.22
CA LYS A 44 20.14 20.40 7.58
C LYS A 44 20.20 19.42 8.73
N LYS A 45 19.15 18.61 8.90
CA LYS A 45 19.18 17.50 9.84
C LYS A 45 20.46 16.72 9.52
N PRO A 46 21.29 16.40 10.52
CA PRO A 46 22.46 15.57 10.28
C PRO A 46 21.99 14.30 9.56
N PRO A 47 22.73 13.82 8.55
CA PRO A 47 22.40 12.57 7.89
C PRO A 47 22.27 11.51 8.98
N VAL A 48 21.11 10.85 9.01
CA VAL A 48 20.89 9.73 9.92
C VAL A 48 22.00 8.73 9.59
N PRO A 49 22.83 8.32 10.58
CA PRO A 49 23.87 7.34 10.33
C PRO A 49 23.21 6.09 9.74
N PRO A 50 23.87 5.40 8.80
CA PRO A 50 23.36 4.13 8.30
C PRO A 50 23.10 3.21 9.50
N PRO A 51 21.98 2.46 9.50
CA PRO A 51 21.68 1.55 10.58
C PRO A 51 22.88 0.62 10.81
N GLU A 52 23.26 0.46 12.08
CA GLU A 52 24.35 -0.44 12.44
C GLU A 52 24.00 -1.85 11.94
N PRO A 53 24.97 -2.61 11.39
CA PRO A 53 24.71 -3.97 10.96
C PRO A 53 24.22 -4.80 12.16
N PRO A 54 23.18 -5.63 12.00
CA PRO A 54 22.55 -6.31 13.11
C PRO A 54 23.57 -7.16 13.88
N LEU A 55 23.51 -7.08 15.22
CA LEU A 55 24.30 -7.97 16.08
C LEU A 55 23.98 -9.42 15.69
N SER A 56 24.93 -10.35 15.76
CA SER A 56 24.73 -11.73 15.26
C SER A 56 23.45 -12.42 15.76
N ARG A 57 22.98 -12.07 16.97
CA ARG A 57 21.68 -12.51 17.52
C ARG A 57 20.48 -11.84 16.86
N GLU A 58 20.54 -10.54 16.59
CA GLU A 58 19.49 -9.81 15.88
C GLU A 58 19.37 -10.33 14.45
N ALA A 59 20.48 -10.54 13.75
CA ALA A 59 20.50 -11.14 12.41
C ALA A 59 19.92 -12.57 12.40
N GLN A 60 20.16 -13.36 13.44
CA GLN A 60 19.55 -14.69 13.60
C GLN A 60 18.04 -14.61 13.87
N GLN A 61 17.60 -13.67 14.71
CA GLN A 61 16.19 -13.42 14.97
C GLN A 61 15.47 -12.89 13.73
N GLU A 62 16.12 -12.06 12.93
CA GLU A 62 15.64 -11.56 11.64
C GLU A 62 15.44 -12.71 10.64
N LYS A 63 16.42 -13.61 10.50
CA LYS A 63 16.28 -14.83 9.68
C LYS A 63 15.12 -15.73 10.11
N LEU A 64 14.82 -15.78 11.42
CA LEU A 64 13.66 -16.52 11.94
C LEU A 64 12.34 -15.79 11.67
N ARG A 65 12.33 -14.45 11.63
CA ARG A 65 11.16 -13.63 11.28
C ARG A 65 10.74 -13.77 9.84
N PHE A 66 11.68 -13.90 8.91
CA PHE A 66 11.40 -14.12 7.48
C PHE A 66 10.80 -15.50 7.17
N LYS A 67 10.74 -16.41 8.15
CA LYS A 67 10.09 -17.71 7.95
C LYS A 67 8.58 -17.55 8.07
N CYS A 68 7.91 -17.70 6.94
CA CYS A 68 6.48 -17.86 6.90
C CYS A 68 6.10 -19.29 7.25
N LEU A 69 5.35 -19.47 8.32
CA LEU A 69 4.98 -20.78 8.86
C LEU A 69 3.46 -20.89 8.98
N HIS A 70 2.99 -22.12 8.99
CA HIS A 70 1.62 -22.42 9.36
C HIS A 70 1.47 -22.27 10.89
N THR A 71 0.41 -21.60 11.33
CA THR A 71 0.22 -21.17 12.72
C THR A 71 -1.08 -21.66 13.35
N ASP A 72 -1.91 -22.41 12.61
CA ASP A 72 -3.24 -22.89 13.04
C ASP A 72 -4.10 -21.79 13.73
N LYS A 73 -3.89 -20.52 13.35
CA LYS A 73 -4.43 -19.35 14.06
C LYS A 73 -5.95 -19.28 14.08
N TYR A 74 -6.59 -19.79 13.03
CA TYR A 74 -8.04 -19.79 12.86
C TYR A 74 -8.52 -21.18 12.47
N THR A 75 -9.64 -21.59 13.06
CA THR A 75 -10.35 -22.81 12.69
C THR A 75 -10.99 -22.69 11.30
N ALA A 76 -11.30 -23.83 10.67
CA ALA A 76 -12.00 -23.86 9.39
C ALA A 76 -13.35 -23.11 9.41
N ALA A 77 -14.07 -23.11 10.53
CA ALA A 77 -15.34 -22.39 10.67
C ALA A 77 -15.10 -20.87 10.69
N GLU A 78 -14.11 -20.40 11.46
CA GLU A 78 -13.75 -18.98 11.53
C GLU A 78 -13.27 -18.47 10.17
N ARG A 79 -12.36 -19.19 9.51
CA ARG A 79 -11.84 -18.80 8.19
C ARG A 79 -12.93 -18.65 7.14
N ARG A 80 -13.93 -19.55 7.14
CA ARG A 80 -15.10 -19.47 6.25
C ARG A 80 -16.04 -18.32 6.57
N SER A 81 -16.05 -17.84 7.81
CA SER A 81 -16.84 -16.68 8.24
C SER A 81 -16.24 -15.33 7.83
N PHE A 82 -14.98 -15.30 7.36
CA PHE A 82 -14.35 -14.06 6.94
C PHE A 82 -14.91 -13.59 5.61
N PHE A 83 -15.07 -12.27 5.46
CA PHE A 83 -15.36 -11.67 4.17
C PHE A 83 -14.15 -11.81 3.23
N PRO A 84 -14.33 -12.18 1.94
CA PRO A 84 -15.61 -12.37 1.24
C PRO A 84 -16.18 -13.81 1.22
N PHE A 85 -15.50 -14.78 1.85
CA PHE A 85 -15.90 -16.20 1.86
C PHE A 85 -17.30 -16.41 2.44
N ALA A 86 -17.66 -15.72 3.53
CA ALA A 86 -18.97 -15.84 4.15
C ALA A 86 -20.15 -15.43 3.26
N THR A 87 -19.90 -14.56 2.27
CA THR A 87 -20.94 -14.00 1.40
C THR A 87 -20.99 -14.65 0.02
N ALA A 88 -19.98 -15.44 -0.34
CA ALA A 88 -19.88 -16.05 -1.65
C ALA A 88 -20.72 -17.33 -1.72
N SER A 89 -21.53 -17.46 -2.78
CA SER A 89 -22.23 -18.72 -3.10
C SER A 89 -21.36 -19.64 -3.95
N LYS A 90 -20.43 -19.07 -4.72
CA LYS A 90 -19.46 -19.81 -5.52
C LYS A 90 -18.11 -19.09 -5.48
N ILE A 91 -17.04 -19.87 -5.42
CA ILE A 91 -15.65 -19.36 -5.49
C ILE A 91 -14.96 -20.03 -6.66
N MET A 92 -14.29 -19.22 -7.47
CA MET A 92 -13.64 -19.66 -8.70
C MET A 92 -12.20 -19.14 -8.73
N LEU A 93 -11.26 -19.99 -9.11
CA LEU A 93 -9.93 -19.57 -9.52
C LEU A 93 -9.96 -19.27 -11.01
N ILE A 94 -9.29 -18.20 -11.43
CA ILE A 94 -9.08 -17.90 -12.85
C ILE A 94 -7.62 -17.58 -13.13
N SER A 95 -7.20 -17.82 -14.36
CA SER A 95 -6.00 -17.24 -14.97
C SER A 95 -6.38 -16.36 -16.15
N PHE A 96 -5.58 -15.35 -16.41
CA PHE A 96 -5.81 -14.37 -17.47
C PHE A 96 -4.50 -13.69 -17.85
N ASP A 97 -4.46 -13.11 -19.04
CA ASP A 97 -3.31 -12.30 -19.41
C ASP A 97 -3.39 -10.91 -18.77
N ALA A 98 -2.24 -10.47 -18.28
CA ALA A 98 -2.13 -9.25 -17.51
C ALA A 98 -1.97 -8.06 -18.45
N TYR A 99 -3.06 -7.64 -19.09
CA TYR A 99 -3.06 -6.45 -19.95
C TYR A 99 -3.48 -5.22 -19.16
N ARG A 100 -2.51 -4.60 -18.48
CA ARG A 100 -2.49 -3.14 -18.32
C ARG A 100 -1.29 -2.62 -19.10
N LEU A 101 -1.54 -2.34 -20.39
CA LEU A 101 -0.60 -1.87 -21.40
C LEU A 101 0.46 -2.93 -21.79
N PRO A 102 0.70 -3.24 -23.07
CA PRO A 102 2.05 -3.67 -23.44
C PRO A 102 3.00 -2.52 -23.08
N ASP A 103 4.20 -2.83 -22.59
CA ASP A 103 5.27 -1.83 -22.50
C ASP A 103 5.31 -1.02 -23.81
N PRO A 104 5.57 0.30 -23.79
CA PRO A 104 5.62 1.09 -25.01
C PRO A 104 6.63 0.46 -25.97
N ILE A 105 6.13 -0.15 -27.05
CA ILE A 105 6.96 -0.74 -28.09
C ILE A 105 7.37 0.42 -28.99
N TYR A 106 8.65 0.73 -28.98
CA TYR A 106 9.23 1.69 -29.90
C TYR A 106 9.69 0.95 -31.15
N SER A 107 9.35 1.48 -32.32
CA SER A 107 9.95 1.04 -33.58
C SER A 107 11.47 1.33 -33.59
N ASP A 108 12.19 0.75 -34.53
CA ASP A 108 13.64 0.95 -34.67
C ASP A 108 14.05 2.43 -34.86
N ASP A 109 13.10 3.31 -35.22
CA ASP A 109 13.26 4.77 -35.32
C ASP A 109 12.88 5.53 -34.03
N GLY A 110 12.61 4.82 -32.93
CA GLY A 110 12.29 5.39 -31.63
C GLY A 110 10.86 5.94 -31.49
N LYS A 111 9.94 5.66 -32.43
CA LYS A 111 8.55 6.10 -32.34
C LYS A 111 7.66 5.07 -31.66
N LEU A 112 6.68 5.53 -30.90
CA LEU A 112 5.69 4.65 -30.28
C LEU A 112 4.85 3.95 -31.37
N MET A 113 4.86 2.62 -31.39
CA MET A 113 4.01 1.85 -32.29
C MET A 113 2.56 1.84 -31.77
N PRO A 114 1.55 2.02 -32.65
CA PRO A 114 0.16 1.89 -32.27
C PRO A 114 -0.17 0.43 -31.94
N VAL A 115 -0.68 0.19 -30.74
CA VAL A 115 -1.15 -1.12 -30.28
C VAL A 115 -2.58 -1.32 -30.80
N ASP A 116 -2.81 -2.37 -31.59
CA ASP A 116 -4.16 -2.79 -31.98
C ASP A 116 -4.69 -3.83 -30.97
N ASP A 117 -5.52 -3.34 -30.04
CA ASP A 117 -6.26 -4.07 -29.01
C ASP A 117 -7.73 -4.19 -29.45
N THR A 118 -8.14 -5.37 -29.92
CA THR A 118 -9.51 -5.58 -30.41
C THR A 118 -10.54 -5.90 -29.31
N ASP A 119 -10.17 -5.89 -28.02
CA ASP A 119 -11.13 -5.93 -26.90
C ASP A 119 -10.73 -4.92 -25.79
N PRO A 120 -11.20 -3.66 -25.89
CA PRO A 120 -10.83 -2.60 -24.95
C PRO A 120 -11.41 -2.84 -23.53
N MET A 121 -12.27 -3.84 -23.35
CA MET A 121 -12.91 -4.08 -22.06
C MET A 121 -11.90 -4.72 -21.08
N PRO A 122 -11.73 -4.17 -19.87
CA PRO A 122 -10.85 -4.76 -18.87
C PRO A 122 -11.34 -6.14 -18.45
N LEU A 123 -10.47 -6.93 -17.80
CA LEU A 123 -10.85 -8.24 -17.27
C LEU A 123 -12.06 -8.13 -16.32
N VAL A 124 -12.04 -7.16 -15.42
CA VAL A 124 -13.11 -6.93 -14.46
C VAL A 124 -13.59 -5.49 -14.55
N THR A 125 -14.88 -5.30 -14.82
CA THR A 125 -15.52 -3.99 -14.91
C THR A 125 -16.50 -3.79 -13.74
N PRO A 126 -16.33 -2.77 -12.88
CA PRO A 126 -17.32 -2.44 -11.88
C PRO A 126 -18.59 -1.88 -12.53
N ILE A 127 -19.75 -2.43 -12.20
CA ILE A 127 -21.05 -1.96 -12.71
C ILE A 127 -21.94 -1.36 -11.60
N ALA A 128 -21.68 -1.72 -10.34
CA ALA A 128 -22.30 -1.14 -9.15
C ALA A 128 -21.40 -1.44 -7.94
N PRO A 129 -21.65 -0.83 -6.76
CA PRO A 129 -20.92 -1.18 -5.55
C PRO A 129 -20.98 -2.68 -5.26
N ASN A 130 -19.81 -3.32 -5.11
CA ASN A 130 -19.67 -4.78 -4.90
C ASN A 130 -20.31 -5.63 -6.01
N ARG A 131 -20.37 -5.12 -7.23
CA ARG A 131 -20.87 -5.86 -8.40
C ARG A 131 -20.00 -5.58 -9.61
N PHE A 132 -19.46 -6.66 -10.16
CA PHE A 132 -18.53 -6.62 -11.26
C PHE A 132 -18.97 -7.55 -12.40
N VAL A 133 -18.56 -7.21 -13.61
CA VAL A 133 -18.67 -8.06 -14.79
C VAL A 133 -17.28 -8.58 -15.12
N LEU A 134 -17.16 -9.90 -15.23
CA LEU A 134 -15.95 -10.56 -15.69
C LEU A 134 -15.99 -10.68 -17.22
N ASN A 135 -14.95 -10.19 -17.89
CA ASN A 135 -14.75 -10.39 -19.31
C ASN A 135 -14.18 -11.79 -19.56
N TYR A 136 -15.07 -12.77 -19.77
CA TYR A 136 -14.69 -14.15 -20.00
C TYR A 136 -13.81 -14.35 -21.26
N ARG A 137 -13.79 -13.41 -22.21
CA ARG A 137 -12.88 -13.49 -23.37
C ARG A 137 -11.41 -13.36 -22.98
N LYS A 138 -11.11 -12.77 -21.82
CA LYS A 138 -9.75 -12.59 -21.30
C LYS A 138 -9.34 -13.68 -20.29
N VAL A 139 -10.27 -14.55 -19.90
CA VAL A 139 -10.02 -15.69 -19.01
C VAL A 139 -9.43 -16.84 -19.83
N LYS A 140 -8.25 -17.33 -19.43
CA LYS A 140 -7.58 -18.44 -20.08
C LYS A 140 -7.98 -19.79 -19.47
N GLU A 141 -7.98 -19.87 -18.14
CA GLU A 141 -8.40 -21.05 -17.41
C GLU A 141 -9.28 -20.65 -16.23
N GLN A 142 -10.18 -21.55 -15.83
CA GLN A 142 -11.02 -21.34 -14.66
C GLN A 142 -11.36 -22.64 -13.95
N LYS A 143 -11.46 -22.58 -12.61
CA LYS A 143 -11.87 -23.71 -11.79
C LYS A 143 -12.80 -23.25 -10.67
N THR A 144 -14.02 -23.76 -10.66
CA THR A 144 -14.90 -23.63 -9.48
C THR A 144 -14.41 -24.54 -8.36
N LEU A 145 -14.27 -23.99 -7.16
CA LEU A 145 -13.82 -24.70 -5.97
C LEU A 145 -14.99 -25.42 -5.26
N ASN A 146 -14.71 -26.63 -4.76
CA ASN A 146 -15.62 -27.31 -3.83
C ASN A 146 -15.30 -26.92 -2.37
N ALA A 147 -16.08 -27.45 -1.41
CA ALA A 147 -15.92 -27.13 0.01
C ALA A 147 -14.52 -27.48 0.58
N ALA A 148 -13.95 -28.61 0.17
CA ALA A 148 -12.61 -29.02 0.62
C ALA A 148 -11.51 -28.12 0.03
N ASP A 149 -11.67 -27.69 -1.23
CA ASP A 149 -10.77 -26.74 -1.86
C ASP A 149 -10.83 -25.37 -1.20
N ILE A 150 -12.03 -24.90 -0.85
CA ILE A 150 -12.23 -23.63 -0.13
C ILE A 150 -11.57 -23.69 1.25
N ASP A 151 -11.69 -24.82 1.96
CA ASP A 151 -11.04 -24.99 3.25
C ASP A 151 -9.52 -24.91 3.13
N ARG A 152 -8.92 -25.63 2.16
CA ARG A 152 -7.48 -25.56 1.89
C ARG A 152 -7.03 -24.15 1.49
N LEU A 153 -7.77 -23.49 0.60
CA LEU A 153 -7.44 -22.14 0.16
C LEU A 153 -7.45 -21.16 1.34
N THR A 154 -8.50 -21.17 2.14
CA THR A 154 -8.62 -20.26 3.28
C THR A 154 -7.59 -20.57 4.36
N ASP A 155 -7.21 -21.83 4.54
CA ASP A 155 -6.12 -22.23 5.43
C ASP A 155 -4.78 -21.61 5.02
N ILE A 156 -4.43 -21.67 3.72
CA ILE A 156 -3.25 -20.97 3.18
C ILE A 156 -3.36 -19.46 3.41
N LEU A 157 -4.52 -18.86 3.16
CA LEU A 157 -4.69 -17.41 3.28
C LEU A 157 -4.61 -16.93 4.74
N TYR A 158 -5.19 -17.64 5.70
CA TYR A 158 -5.37 -17.10 7.05
C TYR A 158 -4.50 -17.75 8.13
N ASN A 159 -3.99 -18.97 7.91
CA ASN A 159 -3.19 -19.70 8.89
C ASN A 159 -1.71 -19.77 8.55
N VAL A 160 -1.30 -19.35 7.36
CA VAL A 160 0.12 -19.17 7.00
C VAL A 160 0.47 -17.70 7.16
N GLY A 161 1.56 -17.38 7.85
CA GLY A 161 1.98 -15.99 8.09
C GLY A 161 3.36 -15.92 8.73
N TYR A 162 3.86 -14.71 8.99
CA TYR A 162 5.12 -14.56 9.69
C TYR A 162 4.97 -15.03 11.14
N THR A 163 6.01 -15.69 11.65
CA THR A 163 6.02 -16.10 13.05
C THR A 163 6.24 -14.87 13.93
N PRO A 164 5.36 -14.59 14.91
CA PRO A 164 5.49 -13.39 15.73
C PRO A 164 6.75 -13.40 16.61
N VAL A 165 7.73 -12.65 16.13
CA VAL A 165 8.89 -12.06 16.82
C VAL A 165 8.58 -11.15 18.02
N LYS A 166 8.58 -11.57 19.30
CA LYS A 166 8.38 -10.59 20.41
C LYS A 166 9.43 -9.47 20.33
N GLY A 167 8.98 -8.21 20.31
CA GLY A 167 9.84 -7.03 20.48
C GLY A 167 10.48 -6.43 19.24
N LEU A 168 10.19 -6.91 18.02
CA LEU A 168 10.56 -6.15 16.82
C LEU A 168 9.44 -6.12 15.78
N THR A 169 9.30 -4.99 15.09
CA THR A 169 8.29 -4.74 14.06
C THR A 169 8.83 -5.24 12.71
N TYR A 170 8.01 -5.94 11.93
CA TYR A 170 8.36 -6.30 10.55
C TYR A 170 7.83 -5.21 9.62
N GLU A 171 8.69 -4.65 8.78
CA GLU A 171 8.27 -3.89 7.60
C GLU A 171 8.44 -4.79 6.37
N PRO A 172 7.37 -5.04 5.59
CA PRO A 172 7.49 -5.81 4.37
C PRO A 172 8.45 -5.13 3.40
N GLU A 173 9.40 -5.89 2.88
CA GLU A 173 10.26 -5.41 1.80
C GLU A 173 9.40 -5.05 0.59
N LEU A 174 9.49 -3.80 0.14
CA LEU A 174 8.83 -3.35 -1.06
C LEU A 174 9.53 -3.99 -2.26
N PHE A 175 8.96 -5.07 -2.81
CA PHE A 175 9.39 -5.60 -4.09
C PHE A 175 9.20 -4.54 -5.19
N GLY A 176 10.29 -4.15 -5.84
CA GLY A 176 10.31 -3.12 -6.89
C GLY A 176 9.85 -3.59 -8.28
N GLY A 177 9.23 -4.77 -8.39
CA GLY A 177 8.73 -5.30 -9.66
C GLY A 177 7.39 -4.68 -10.08
N CYS A 178 7.16 -4.52 -11.38
CA CYS A 178 5.87 -4.06 -11.92
C CYS A 178 4.75 -5.06 -11.55
N TYR A 179 3.68 -4.58 -10.94
CA TYR A 179 2.53 -5.42 -10.59
C TYR A 179 1.79 -5.88 -11.86
N ASN A 180 1.87 -7.18 -12.15
CA ASN A 180 1.34 -7.78 -13.38
C ASN A 180 0.52 -9.05 -13.08
N PRO A 181 -0.67 -8.92 -12.48
CA PRO A 181 -1.44 -10.07 -12.00
C PRO A 181 -1.92 -10.95 -13.15
N ARG A 182 -1.69 -12.26 -13.06
CA ARG A 182 -2.10 -13.26 -14.07
C ARG A 182 -3.13 -14.25 -13.53
N ASN A 183 -3.49 -14.14 -12.26
CA ASN A 183 -4.39 -15.05 -11.56
C ASN A 183 -5.32 -14.27 -10.64
N ALA A 184 -6.51 -14.82 -10.38
CA ALA A 184 -7.40 -14.27 -9.36
C ALA A 184 -8.27 -15.34 -8.70
N ILE A 185 -8.67 -15.03 -7.47
CA ILE A 185 -9.75 -15.71 -6.74
C ILE A 185 -10.99 -14.84 -6.90
N VAL A 186 -12.03 -15.39 -7.52
CA VAL A 186 -13.28 -14.69 -7.85
C VAL A 186 -14.42 -15.22 -7.01
N PHE A 187 -15.18 -14.31 -6.39
CA PHE A 187 -16.30 -14.63 -5.51
C PHE A 187 -17.60 -14.24 -6.22
N LEU A 188 -18.53 -15.19 -6.33
CA LEU A 188 -19.81 -15.00 -7.01
C LEU A 188 -20.98 -15.17 -6.05
N ASP A 189 -22.03 -14.38 -6.27
CA ASP A 189 -23.32 -14.57 -5.60
C ASP A 189 -24.12 -15.74 -6.19
N ALA A 190 -25.27 -16.05 -5.59
CA ALA A 190 -26.17 -17.11 -6.04
C ALA A 190 -26.75 -16.88 -7.45
N LYS A 191 -26.72 -15.63 -7.94
CA LYS A 191 -27.17 -15.25 -9.28
C LYS A 191 -26.03 -15.32 -10.31
N GLY A 192 -24.82 -15.69 -9.90
CA GLY A 192 -23.64 -15.77 -10.75
C GLY A 192 -22.97 -14.42 -11.04
N ASN A 193 -23.31 -13.35 -10.32
CA ASN A 193 -22.59 -12.08 -10.44
C ASN A 193 -21.27 -12.15 -9.66
N VAL A 194 -20.20 -11.58 -10.22
CA VAL A 194 -18.96 -11.37 -9.45
C VAL A 194 -19.21 -10.27 -8.43
N THR A 195 -19.02 -10.59 -7.17
CA THR A 195 -19.19 -9.64 -6.06
C THR A 195 -17.87 -9.14 -5.53
N GLN A 196 -16.83 -9.97 -5.53
CA GLN A 196 -15.48 -9.63 -5.07
C GLN A 196 -14.43 -10.44 -5.82
N TYR A 197 -13.19 -10.00 -5.77
CA TYR A 197 -12.04 -10.72 -6.28
C TYR A 197 -10.74 -10.37 -5.52
N ILE A 198 -9.79 -11.29 -5.55
CA ILE A 198 -8.41 -11.11 -5.10
C ILE A 198 -7.51 -11.40 -6.29
N GLU A 199 -6.85 -10.38 -6.82
CA GLU A 199 -5.85 -10.53 -7.88
C GLU A 199 -4.51 -10.94 -7.27
N LEU A 200 -3.81 -11.85 -7.95
CA LEU A 200 -2.53 -12.40 -7.53
C LEU A 200 -1.53 -12.30 -8.69
N CYS A 201 -0.33 -11.78 -8.39
CA CYS A 201 0.85 -11.92 -9.22
C CYS A 201 1.84 -12.81 -8.48
N PHE A 202 1.95 -14.08 -8.86
CA PHE A 202 2.91 -14.99 -8.22
C PHE A 202 4.36 -14.57 -8.49
N HIS A 203 4.67 -14.15 -9.72
CA HIS A 203 6.01 -13.66 -10.09
C HIS A 203 6.42 -12.39 -9.34
N CYS A 204 5.49 -11.44 -9.17
CA CYS A 204 5.74 -10.18 -8.48
C CYS A 204 5.62 -10.29 -6.96
N GLN A 205 5.15 -11.44 -6.46
CA GLN A 205 4.72 -11.61 -5.07
C GLN A 205 3.79 -10.48 -4.62
N GLY A 206 2.83 -10.14 -5.48
CA GLY A 206 1.90 -9.02 -5.29
C GLY A 206 0.44 -9.47 -5.30
N HIS A 207 -0.42 -8.67 -4.68
CA HIS A 207 -1.86 -8.91 -4.68
C HIS A 207 -2.66 -7.60 -4.64
N SER A 208 -3.94 -7.68 -5.01
CA SER A 208 -4.88 -6.57 -4.93
C SER A 208 -6.26 -7.11 -4.55
N TYR A 209 -7.03 -6.31 -3.81
CA TYR A 209 -8.38 -6.66 -3.39
C TYR A 209 -9.40 -5.76 -4.06
N SER A 210 -10.53 -6.33 -4.45
CA SER A 210 -11.70 -5.56 -4.87
C SER A 210 -12.36 -4.76 -3.74
N SER A 211 -12.06 -5.10 -2.47
CA SER A 211 -12.63 -4.42 -1.30
C SER A 211 -11.66 -4.42 -0.12
N SER A 212 -11.55 -3.26 0.53
CA SER A 212 -10.85 -3.05 1.80
C SER A 212 -11.48 -3.77 2.99
N LYS A 213 -12.70 -4.30 2.86
CA LYS A 213 -13.35 -5.12 3.88
C LYS A 213 -12.74 -6.53 3.98
N THR A 214 -11.95 -6.93 2.99
CA THR A 214 -11.23 -8.20 3.03
C THR A 214 -10.33 -8.18 4.26
N LYS A 215 -10.53 -9.14 5.17
CA LYS A 215 -9.74 -9.24 6.39
C LYS A 215 -8.27 -9.28 6.00
N HIS A 216 -7.44 -8.51 6.71
CA HIS A 216 -6.00 -8.46 6.45
C HIS A 216 -5.42 -9.87 6.40
N ILE A 217 -4.95 -10.25 5.22
CA ILE A 217 -4.18 -11.46 4.97
C ILE A 217 -2.72 -11.04 5.03
N GLU A 218 -1.97 -11.71 5.89
CA GLU A 218 -0.53 -11.48 6.03
C GLU A 218 0.20 -12.19 4.89
N TYR A 219 0.65 -11.47 3.88
CA TYR A 219 1.40 -12.07 2.78
C TYR A 219 2.88 -12.14 3.08
N CYS A 220 3.48 -13.24 2.65
CA CYS A 220 4.89 -13.58 2.76
C CYS A 220 5.27 -14.36 1.49
N GLU A 221 6.56 -14.40 1.16
CA GLU A 221 7.06 -15.10 -0.04
C GLU A 221 6.54 -16.54 -0.15
N GLN A 222 6.70 -17.34 0.92
CA GLN A 222 6.32 -18.75 0.88
C GLN A 222 4.80 -18.95 0.76
N LYS A 223 3.96 -17.96 1.12
CA LYS A 223 2.52 -18.02 0.89
C LYS A 223 2.20 -17.92 -0.60
N TYR A 224 2.93 -17.10 -1.36
CA TYR A 224 2.75 -17.03 -2.80
C TYR A 224 3.09 -18.38 -3.45
N ASP A 225 4.12 -19.08 -3.00
CA ASP A 225 4.46 -20.43 -3.48
C ASP A 225 3.36 -21.46 -3.15
N LEU A 226 2.79 -21.40 -1.94
CA LEU A 226 1.68 -22.26 -1.55
C LEU A 226 0.42 -21.98 -2.37
N LEU A 227 0.10 -20.70 -2.61
CA LEU A 227 -1.02 -20.32 -3.47
C LEU A 227 -0.77 -20.73 -4.92
N ASN A 228 0.44 -20.53 -5.44
CA ASN A 228 0.84 -20.96 -6.76
C ASN A 228 0.64 -22.49 -6.92
N THR A 229 1.19 -23.27 -5.98
CA THR A 229 1.04 -24.73 -5.93
C THR A 229 -0.44 -25.13 -5.86
N PHE A 230 -1.23 -24.42 -5.06
CA PHE A 230 -2.66 -24.66 -4.97
C PHE A 230 -3.36 -24.44 -6.31
N PHE A 231 -3.11 -23.31 -7.00
CA PHE A 231 -3.66 -23.04 -8.34
C PHE A 231 -3.25 -24.11 -9.36
N SER A 232 -1.98 -24.46 -9.40
CA SER A 232 -1.44 -25.51 -10.27
C SER A 232 -2.11 -26.87 -10.01
N SER A 233 -2.33 -27.24 -8.75
CA SER A 233 -3.04 -28.47 -8.36
C SER A 233 -4.53 -28.49 -8.79
N LYS A 234 -5.08 -27.33 -9.18
CA LYS A 234 -6.44 -27.17 -9.69
C LYS A 234 -6.50 -27.07 -11.21
N ASN A 235 -5.39 -27.39 -11.90
CA ASN A 235 -5.22 -27.29 -13.35
C ASN A 235 -5.35 -25.85 -13.86
N ILE A 236 -4.87 -24.88 -13.08
CA ILE A 236 -4.64 -23.50 -13.54
C ILE A 236 -3.13 -23.37 -13.71
N GLN A 237 -2.63 -23.47 -14.94
CA GLN A 237 -1.19 -23.49 -15.25
C GLN A 237 -0.68 -22.15 -15.78
N PHE A 238 -1.57 -21.30 -16.29
CA PHE A 238 -1.18 -19.98 -16.77
C PHE A 238 -0.96 -19.02 -15.58
N GLY A 239 0.19 -18.36 -15.56
CA GLY A 239 0.57 -17.41 -14.51
C GLY A 239 1.16 -18.04 -13.25
N THR A 240 1.24 -19.37 -13.18
CA THR A 240 1.79 -20.16 -12.06
C THR A 240 3.22 -20.67 -12.28
N LEU A 241 3.87 -20.29 -13.37
CA LEU A 241 5.24 -20.68 -13.74
C LEU A 241 6.15 -19.46 -13.81
#